data_AF-I8V194-F1
#
_entry.id   AF-I8V194-F1
#
_cell.length_a   1.000
_cell.length_b   1.000
_cell.length_c   1.000
_cell.angle_alpha   90.00
_cell.angle_beta   90.00
_cell.angle_gamma   90.00
#
_symmetry.space_group_name_H-M   'P 1'
#
loop_
_entity.id
_entity.type
_entity.pdbx_description
1 polymer ?
#
loop_
_entity_poly.entity_id
_entity_poly.type
_entity_poly.pdbx_seq_one_letter_code
_entity_poly.pdbx_strand_id
1 'polypeptide(L)'
;MTEQDKYGMEQLAEYLDMRIRYEEKTIKEIRNKLDRDYLYHFAWTGEELFKSHFMVKQYGELRQVIRQVGVPGEVHGYIRHKREECLKELVSGSIRRRSTDDISNLAHTYRLECMQRLVKDYTGFERLLSMKAPREEVKAKTELETMKKKSNGLKM
;
A
#
# COMPACT_ATOMS: atom_id res chain seq x y z
N MET A 1 -14.95 13.99 11.02
CA MET A 1 -14.05 13.69 9.91
C MET A 1 -13.92 14.95 9.08
N THR A 2 -12.69 15.42 8.82
CA THR A 2 -12.47 16.62 8.02
C THR A 2 -12.67 16.33 6.53
N GLU A 3 -12.91 17.35 5.71
CA GLU A 3 -12.98 17.18 4.24
C GLU A 3 -11.65 16.67 3.67
N GLN A 4 -10.53 17.06 4.29
CA GLN A 4 -9.20 16.52 3.98
C GLN A 4 -9.15 15.01 4.25
N ASP A 5 -9.58 14.56 5.43
CA ASP A 5 -9.57 13.14 5.78
C ASP A 5 -10.41 12.32 4.80
N LYS A 6 -11.59 12.84 4.42
CA LYS A 6 -12.48 12.17 3.48
C LYS A 6 -11.81 12.02 2.11
N TYR A 7 -11.18 13.08 1.61
CA TYR A 7 -10.47 13.06 0.34
C TYR A 7 -9.29 12.07 0.37
N GLY A 8 -8.45 12.11 1.42
CA GLY A 8 -7.33 11.19 1.55
C GLY A 8 -7.76 9.72 1.62
N MET A 9 -8.85 9.44 2.34
CA MET A 9 -9.44 8.10 2.43
C MET A 9 -9.98 7.60 1.09
N GLU A 10 -10.66 8.45 0.31
CA GLU A 10 -11.13 8.12 -1.04
C GLU A 10 -9.96 7.82 -1.99
N GLN A 11 -8.91 8.66 -1.98
CA GLN A 11 -7.72 8.43 -2.81
C GLN A 11 -6.98 7.14 -2.43
N LEU A 12 -6.87 6.83 -1.13
CA LEU A 12 -6.30 5.57 -0.67
C LEU A 12 -7.13 4.38 -1.14
N ALA A 13 -8.45 4.44 -1.02
CA ALA A 13 -9.35 3.37 -1.44
C ALA A 13 -9.25 3.09 -2.95
N GLU A 14 -9.25 4.13 -3.78
CA GLU A 14 -9.09 4.01 -5.23
C GLU A 14 -7.73 3.41 -5.60
N TYR A 15 -6.66 3.87 -4.94
CA TYR A 15 -5.32 3.32 -5.16
C TYR A 15 -5.25 1.84 -4.80
N LEU A 16 -5.81 1.44 -3.66
CA LEU A 16 -5.85 0.04 -3.24
C LEU A 16 -6.65 -0.83 -4.21
N ASP A 17 -7.81 -0.36 -4.66
CA ASP A 17 -8.61 -1.06 -5.66
C ASP A 17 -7.83 -1.24 -6.97
N MET A 18 -7.09 -0.23 -7.42
CA MET A 18 -6.23 -0.35 -8.59
C MET A 18 -5.13 -1.40 -8.40
N ARG A 19 -4.45 -1.40 -7.25
CA ARG A 19 -3.38 -2.36 -6.94
C ARG A 19 -3.88 -3.78 -6.82
N ILE A 20 -5.01 -3.99 -6.14
CA ILE A 20 -5.64 -5.30 -6.02
C ILE A 20 -6.03 -5.83 -7.40
N ARG A 21 -6.69 -5.02 -8.25
CA ARG A 21 -7.05 -5.43 -9.60
C ARG A 21 -5.83 -5.83 -10.45
N TYR A 22 -4.72 -5.12 -10.31
CA TYR A 22 -3.48 -5.46 -11.00
C TYR A 22 -2.96 -6.85 -10.59
N GLU A 23 -2.85 -7.09 -9.28
CA GLU A 23 -2.35 -8.38 -8.77
C GLU A 23 -3.33 -9.53 -9.05
N GLU A 24 -4.65 -9.29 -8.97
CA GLU A 24 -5.68 -10.27 -9.35
C GLU A 24 -5.64 -10.63 -10.84
N LYS A 25 -5.36 -9.64 -11.70
CA LYS A 25 -5.12 -9.89 -13.13
C LYS A 25 -3.91 -10.78 -13.34
N THR A 26 -2.78 -10.49 -12.68
CA THR A 26 -1.58 -11.33 -12.73
C THR A 26 -1.87 -12.76 -12.28
N ILE A 27 -2.57 -12.93 -11.15
CA ILE A 27 -2.99 -14.25 -10.65
C ILE A 27 -3.82 -15.00 -11.71
N LYS A 28 -4.80 -14.33 -12.31
CA LYS A 28 -5.67 -14.93 -13.33
C LYS A 28 -4.87 -15.36 -14.56
N GLU A 29 -3.96 -14.52 -15.04
CA GLU A 29 -3.11 -14.82 -16.20
C GLU A 29 -2.18 -16.00 -15.93
N ILE A 30 -1.57 -16.07 -14.74
CA ILE A 30 -0.71 -17.20 -14.35
C ILE A 30 -1.52 -18.48 -14.20
N ARG A 31 -2.69 -18.45 -13.55
CA ARG A 31 -3.57 -19.63 -13.43
C ARG A 31 -3.96 -20.18 -14.80
N ASN A 32 -4.33 -19.31 -15.74
CA ASN A 32 -4.62 -19.73 -17.11
C ASN A 32 -3.44 -20.41 -17.81
N LYS A 33 -2.19 -20.04 -17.47
CA LYS A 33 -0.99 -20.74 -17.98
C LYS A 33 -0.82 -22.08 -17.29
N LEU A 34 -0.93 -22.14 -15.97
CA LEU A 34 -0.84 -23.38 -15.19
C LEU A 34 -1.88 -24.42 -15.61
N ASP A 35 -3.09 -24.00 -15.97
CA ASP A 35 -4.15 -24.90 -16.46
C ASP A 35 -3.82 -25.52 -17.84
N ARG A 36 -2.95 -24.89 -18.63
CA ARG A 36 -2.53 -25.40 -19.96
C ARG A 36 -1.39 -26.39 -19.87
N ASP A 37 -0.39 -26.07 -19.04
CA ASP A 37 0.75 -26.95 -18.76
C ASP A 37 1.34 -26.60 -17.39
N TYR A 38 0.87 -27.33 -16.38
CA TYR A 38 1.25 -27.07 -15.00
C TYR A 38 2.75 -27.25 -14.77
N LEU A 39 3.33 -28.35 -15.25
CA LEU A 39 4.73 -28.70 -14.97
C LEU A 39 5.69 -27.69 -15.61
N TYR A 40 5.39 -27.28 -16.84
CA TYR A 40 6.20 -26.26 -17.52
C TYR A 40 6.06 -24.89 -16.84
N HIS A 41 4.83 -24.43 -16.59
CA HIS A 41 4.62 -23.06 -16.13
C HIS A 41 4.89 -22.86 -14.63
N PHE A 42 4.71 -23.88 -13.79
CA PHE A 42 4.96 -23.77 -12.34
C PHE A 42 6.39 -23.33 -12.05
N ALA A 43 7.37 -23.90 -12.75
CA ALA A 43 8.80 -23.60 -12.58
C ALA A 43 9.14 -22.11 -12.82
N TRP A 44 8.36 -21.40 -13.65
CA TRP A 44 8.63 -20.01 -14.03
C TRP A 44 7.71 -19.00 -13.36
N THR A 45 6.52 -19.43 -12.91
CA THR A 45 5.46 -18.52 -12.45
C THR A 45 5.11 -18.65 -10.98
N GLY A 46 5.63 -19.69 -10.29
CA GLY A 46 5.33 -19.95 -8.89
C GLY A 46 5.68 -18.79 -7.96
N GLU A 47 6.81 -18.12 -8.21
CA GLU A 47 7.24 -16.94 -7.47
C GLU A 47 6.24 -15.77 -7.59
N GLU A 48 5.95 -15.38 -8.84
CA GLU A 48 5.04 -14.26 -9.12
C GLU A 48 3.64 -14.55 -8.57
N LEU A 49 3.15 -15.78 -8.75
CA LEU A 49 1.87 -16.21 -8.22
C LEU A 49 1.80 -16.11 -6.69
N PHE A 50 2.84 -16.58 -6.00
CA PHE A 50 2.94 -16.48 -4.54
C PHE A 50 2.89 -15.01 -4.09
N LYS A 51 3.73 -14.17 -4.71
CA LYS A 51 3.85 -12.76 -4.36
C LYS A 51 2.55 -12.01 -4.61
N SER A 52 1.91 -12.19 -5.76
CA SER A 52 0.61 -11.55 -6.05
C SER A 52 -0.47 -11.97 -5.06
N HIS A 53 -0.55 -13.26 -4.71
CA HIS A 53 -1.48 -13.73 -3.67
C HIS A 53 -1.20 -13.08 -2.31
N PHE A 54 0.07 -12.97 -1.93
CA PHE A 54 0.47 -12.30 -0.70
C PHE A 54 0.04 -10.82 -0.71
N MET A 55 0.31 -10.09 -1.80
CA MET A 55 -0.03 -8.67 -1.91
C MET A 55 -1.54 -8.44 -1.91
N VAL A 56 -2.33 -9.23 -2.65
CA VAL A 56 -3.81 -9.15 -2.66
C VAL A 56 -4.35 -9.33 -1.24
N LYS A 57 -3.84 -10.30 -0.49
CA LYS A 57 -4.25 -10.50 0.91
C LYS A 57 -3.99 -9.25 1.75
N GLN A 58 -2.78 -8.70 1.69
CA GLN A 58 -2.40 -7.56 2.53
C GLN A 58 -3.14 -6.26 2.16
N TYR A 59 -3.32 -5.99 0.88
CA TYR A 59 -4.13 -4.85 0.43
C TYR A 59 -5.62 -5.06 0.72
N GLY A 60 -6.12 -6.28 0.58
CA GLY A 60 -7.51 -6.65 0.86
C GLY A 60 -7.89 -6.44 2.33
N GLU A 61 -7.00 -6.81 3.26
CA GLU A 61 -7.17 -6.56 4.69
C GLU A 61 -7.27 -5.06 4.98
N LEU A 62 -6.37 -4.23 4.43
CA LEU A 62 -6.45 -2.76 4.59
C LEU A 62 -7.73 -2.17 3.97
N ARG A 63 -8.12 -2.65 2.78
CA ARG A 63 -9.37 -2.23 2.13
C ARG A 63 -10.59 -2.54 3.00
N GLN A 64 -10.58 -3.68 3.68
CA GLN A 64 -11.65 -4.05 4.62
C GLN A 64 -11.68 -3.10 5.82
N VAL A 65 -10.53 -2.75 6.38
CA VAL A 65 -10.43 -1.75 7.47
C VAL A 65 -11.03 -0.41 7.03
N ILE A 66 -10.69 0.08 5.84
CA ILE A 66 -11.25 1.32 5.29
C ILE A 66 -12.78 1.24 5.16
N ARG A 67 -13.32 0.10 4.70
CA ARG A 67 -14.76 -0.09 4.48
C ARG A 67 -15.57 -0.27 5.75
N GLN A 68 -15.04 -0.99 6.73
CA GLN A 68 -15.78 -1.38 7.94
C GLN A 68 -15.66 -0.33 9.05
N VAL A 69 -14.46 0.24 9.20
CA VAL A 69 -14.19 1.23 10.25
C VAL A 69 -14.45 2.64 9.72
N GLY A 70 -13.85 2.98 8.57
CA GLY A 70 -14.01 4.30 7.93
C GLY A 70 -13.50 5.49 8.75
N VAL A 71 -12.95 5.26 9.96
CA VAL A 71 -12.37 6.30 10.83
C VAL A 71 -10.90 6.51 10.43
N PRO A 72 -10.51 7.72 9.98
CA PRO A 72 -9.15 7.99 9.50
C PRO A 72 -8.05 7.64 10.51
N GLY A 73 -8.27 7.95 11.80
CA GLY A 73 -7.30 7.66 12.86
C GLY A 73 -7.02 6.16 13.03
N GLU A 74 -8.04 5.32 12.88
CA GLU A 74 -7.88 3.85 12.94
C GLU A 74 -7.18 3.31 11.70
N VAL A 75 -7.44 3.89 10.52
CA VAL A 75 -6.74 3.51 9.29
C VAL A 75 -5.25 3.87 9.37
N HIS A 76 -4.91 5.07 9.87
CA HIS A 76 -3.53 5.43 10.17
C HIS A 76 -2.89 4.47 11.18
N GLY A 77 -3.60 4.16 12.27
CA GLY A 77 -3.14 3.21 13.27
C GLY A 77 -2.82 1.83 12.68
N TYR A 78 -3.71 1.32 11.83
CA TYR A 78 -3.53 0.05 11.14
C TYR A 78 -2.34 0.07 10.19
N ILE A 79 -2.20 1.09 9.35
CA ILE A 79 -1.10 1.22 8.39
C ILE A 79 0.24 1.26 9.11
N ARG A 80 0.34 2.07 10.17
CA ARG A 80 1.55 2.18 10.99
C ARG A 80 1.90 0.85 11.64
N HIS A 81 0.92 0.20 12.26
CA HIS A 81 1.11 -1.10 12.88
C HIS A 81 1.61 -2.16 11.89
N LYS A 82 0.99 -2.25 10.69
CA LYS A 82 1.41 -3.20 9.66
C LYS A 82 2.78 -2.89 9.08
N ARG A 83 3.12 -1.61 8.93
CA ARG A 83 4.47 -1.20 8.54
C ARG A 83 5.51 -1.60 9.58
N GLU A 84 5.22 -1.40 10.87
CA GLU A 84 6.09 -1.81 11.97
C GLU A 84 6.24 -3.33 12.05
N GLU A 85 5.17 -4.09 11.83
CA GLU A 85 5.19 -5.56 11.75
C GLU A 85 6.16 -6.02 10.64
N CYS A 86 6.05 -5.42 9.44
CA CYS A 86 6.97 -5.70 8.34
C CYS A 86 8.41 -5.33 8.68
N LEU A 87 8.65 -4.14 9.23
CA LEU A 87 10.00 -3.69 9.60
C LEU A 87 10.64 -4.58 10.67
N LYS A 88 9.87 -5.02 11.67
CA LYS A 88 10.33 -5.92 12.70
C LYS A 88 10.78 -7.25 12.10
N GLU A 89 9.97 -7.85 11.22
CA GLU A 89 10.34 -9.09 10.55
C GLU A 89 11.57 -8.90 9.65
N LEU A 90 11.68 -7.78 8.93
CA LEU A 90 12.81 -7.52 8.03
C LEU A 90 14.14 -7.24 8.75
N VAL A 91 14.09 -6.62 9.94
CA VAL A 91 15.29 -6.21 10.68
C VAL A 91 15.71 -7.24 11.71
N SER A 92 14.74 -7.88 12.37
CA SER A 92 14.99 -8.82 13.48
C SER A 92 14.65 -10.28 13.15
N GLY A 93 13.97 -10.52 12.03
CA GLY A 93 13.61 -11.86 11.59
C GLY A 93 14.78 -12.61 10.95
N SER A 94 14.59 -13.91 10.77
CA SER A 94 15.57 -14.75 10.09
C SER A 94 15.45 -14.60 8.59
N ILE A 95 16.58 -14.45 7.89
CA ILE A 95 16.62 -14.38 6.42
C ILE A 95 16.07 -15.67 5.78
N ARG A 96 16.28 -16.82 6.44
CA ARG A 96 15.72 -18.11 6.03
C ARG A 96 14.78 -18.65 7.10
N ARG A 97 13.76 -19.40 6.68
CA ARG A 97 12.83 -20.06 7.61
C ARG A 97 13.49 -21.14 8.48
N ARG A 98 14.66 -21.66 8.07
CA ARG A 98 15.36 -22.81 8.68
C ARG A 98 14.52 -24.09 8.65
N SER A 99 13.73 -24.24 7.58
CA SER A 99 13.03 -25.49 7.27
C SER A 99 14.00 -26.47 6.62
N THR A 100 13.76 -27.78 6.78
CA THR A 100 14.42 -28.81 5.98
C THR A 100 13.83 -28.90 4.56
N ASP A 101 12.68 -28.27 4.33
CA ASP A 101 12.05 -28.14 3.00
C ASP A 101 12.50 -26.85 2.31
N ASP A 102 13.10 -26.98 1.13
CA ASP A 102 13.63 -25.87 0.34
C ASP A 102 12.52 -24.95 -0.18
N ILE A 103 11.34 -25.49 -0.53
CA ILE A 103 10.21 -24.70 -1.01
C ILE A 103 9.72 -23.77 0.11
N SER A 104 9.63 -24.29 1.34
CA SER A 104 9.30 -23.49 2.52
C SER A 104 10.32 -22.38 2.80
N ASN A 105 11.61 -22.62 2.58
CA ASN A 105 12.64 -21.60 2.73
C ASN A 105 12.51 -20.53 1.64
N LEU A 106 12.23 -20.94 0.39
CA LEU A 106 12.07 -20.04 -0.74
C LEU A 106 10.82 -19.15 -0.61
N ALA A 107 9.69 -19.73 -0.20
CA ALA A 107 8.46 -19.00 0.08
C ALA A 107 8.64 -17.95 1.19
N HIS A 108 9.51 -18.22 2.18
CA HIS A 108 9.87 -17.23 3.20
C HIS A 108 10.64 -16.06 2.61
N THR A 109 11.60 -16.31 1.72
CA THR A 109 12.30 -15.23 1.00
C THR A 109 11.32 -14.36 0.20
N TYR A 110 10.40 -14.98 -0.54
CA TYR A 110 9.37 -14.24 -1.28
C TYR A 110 8.49 -13.38 -0.38
N ARG A 111 8.12 -13.89 0.80
CA ARG A 111 7.40 -13.12 1.83
C ARG A 111 8.19 -11.89 2.27
N LEU A 112 9.51 -12.03 2.53
CA LEU A 112 10.34 -10.90 2.93
C LEU A 112 10.41 -9.83 1.83
N GLU A 113 10.55 -10.22 0.56
CA GLU A 113 10.52 -9.27 -0.56
C GLU A 113 9.18 -8.55 -0.69
N CYS A 114 8.05 -9.26 -0.49
CA CYS A 114 6.74 -8.62 -0.40
C CYS A 114 6.65 -7.63 0.76
N MET A 115 7.21 -7.96 1.94
CA MET A 115 7.24 -7.05 3.09
C MET A 115 8.07 -5.80 2.79
N GLN A 116 9.19 -5.91 2.08
CA GLN A 116 9.97 -4.74 1.64
C GLN A 116 9.14 -3.81 0.74
N ARG A 117 8.35 -4.39 -0.17
CA ARG A 117 7.41 -3.65 -1.01
C ARG A 117 6.32 -2.99 -0.17
N LEU A 118 5.72 -3.72 0.78
CA LEU A 118 4.68 -3.20 1.67
C LEU A 118 5.16 -2.03 2.53
N VAL A 119 6.40 -2.05 3.04
CA VAL A 119 6.94 -0.91 3.80
C VAL A 119 6.94 0.37 2.96
N LYS A 120 7.28 0.27 1.66
CA LYS A 120 7.23 1.40 0.73
C LYS A 120 5.79 1.83 0.46
N ASP A 121 4.92 0.87 0.21
CA ASP A 121 3.50 1.12 -0.09
C ASP A 121 2.79 1.77 1.11
N TYR A 122 2.97 1.26 2.33
CA TYR A 122 2.42 1.84 3.57
C TYR A 122 2.91 3.26 3.81
N THR A 123 4.17 3.56 3.49
CA THR A 123 4.68 4.93 3.53
C THR A 123 3.97 5.82 2.50
N GLY A 124 3.68 5.29 1.31
CA GLY A 124 2.86 5.96 0.30
C GLY A 124 1.42 6.18 0.76
N PHE A 125 0.82 5.20 1.44
CA PHE A 125 -0.56 5.28 1.93
C PHE A 125 -0.73 6.35 3.00
N GLU A 126 0.20 6.46 3.93
CA GLU A 126 0.24 7.56 4.92
C GLU A 126 0.27 8.94 4.24
N ARG A 127 1.01 9.07 3.12
CA ARG A 127 1.05 10.31 2.33
C ARG A 127 -0.28 10.59 1.64
N LEU A 128 -0.93 9.57 1.06
CA LEU A 128 -2.25 9.70 0.44
C LEU A 128 -3.30 10.16 1.46
N LEU A 129 -3.29 9.58 2.66
CA LEU A 129 -4.18 10.01 3.75
C LEU A 129 -3.95 11.45 4.20
N SER A 130 -2.70 11.92 4.09
CA SER A 130 -2.33 13.29 4.46
C SER A 130 -2.57 14.30 3.32
N MET A 131 -3.06 13.89 2.15
CA MET A 131 -3.26 14.79 1.00
C MET A 131 -4.40 15.78 1.27
N LYS A 132 -4.17 17.04 0.88
CA LYS A 132 -5.21 18.08 0.90
C LYS A 132 -6.02 18.05 -0.39
N ALA A 133 -7.31 18.36 -0.27
CA ALA A 133 -8.15 18.51 -1.44
C ALA A 133 -7.63 19.67 -2.33
N PRO A 134 -7.62 19.53 -3.67
CA PRO A 134 -7.09 20.56 -4.58
C PRO A 134 -7.69 21.96 -4.38
N ARG A 135 -8.95 22.04 -3.92
CA ARG A 135 -9.64 23.31 -3.65
C ARG A 135 -9.10 24.05 -2.42
N GLU A 136 -8.61 23.34 -1.41
CA GLU A 136 -8.01 23.96 -0.22
C GLU A 136 -6.62 24.52 -0.52
N GLU A 137 -5.83 23.86 -1.38
CA GLU A 137 -4.55 24.40 -1.82
C GLU A 137 -4.70 25.69 -2.62
N VAL A 138 -5.70 25.77 -3.51
CA VAL A 138 -5.97 26.98 -4.30
C VAL A 138 -6.44 28.13 -3.39
N LYS A 139 -7.32 27.86 -2.43
CA LYS A 139 -7.74 28.88 -1.45
C LYS A 139 -6.58 29.35 -0.57
N ALA A 140 -5.80 28.43 -0.01
CA ALA A 140 -4.64 28.76 0.82
C ALA A 140 -3.58 29.56 0.04
N LYS A 141 -3.32 29.22 -1.23
CA LYS A 141 -2.43 30.00 -2.11
C LYS A 141 -2.97 31.41 -2.36
N THR A 142 -4.27 31.55 -2.62
CA THR A 142 -4.93 32.85 -2.84
C THR A 142 -4.93 33.71 -1.56
N GLU A 143 -5.13 33.11 -0.40
CA GLU A 143 -5.07 33.76 0.92
C GLU A 143 -3.63 34.19 1.26
N LEU A 144 -2.63 33.36 0.98
CA LEU A 144 -1.22 33.69 1.17
C LEU A 144 -0.76 34.85 0.26
N GLU A 145 -1.23 34.87 -0.99
CA GLU A 145 -0.93 35.95 -1.94
C GLU A 145 -1.60 37.28 -1.56
N THR A 146 -2.84 37.23 -1.07
CA THR A 146 -3.54 38.43 -0.60
C THR A 146 -2.93 38.99 0.68
N MET A 147 -2.45 38.15 1.61
CA MET A 147 -1.71 38.59 2.79
C MET A 147 -0.33 39.19 2.44
N LYS A 148 0.41 38.61 1.50
CA LYS A 148 1.68 39.18 1.01
C LYS A 148 1.49 40.55 0.37
N LYS A 149 0.44 40.73 -0.45
CA LYS A 149 0.11 42.04 -1.06
C LYS A 149 -0.21 43.11 -0.01
N LYS A 150 -0.92 42.76 1.07
CA LYS A 150 -1.20 43.70 2.18
C LYS A 150 0.06 44.08 2.97
N SER A 151 0.99 43.15 3.18
CA SER A 151 2.24 43.43 3.91
C SER A 151 3.22 44.32 3.14
N ASN A 152 3.23 44.21 1.80
CA ASN A 152 4.11 45.03 0.94
C ASN A 152 3.61 46.47 0.76
N GLY A 153 2.34 46.76 1.07
CA GLY A 153 1.79 48.12 1.05
C GLY A 153 2.03 48.92 2.34
N LEU A 154 2.63 48.32 3.37
CA LEU A 154 2.82 48.93 4.69
C LEU A 154 4.27 49.37 4.98
N LYS A 155 5.13 49.46 3.95
CA LYS A 155 6.43 50.12 4.05
C LYS A 155 6.30 51.55 3.50
N MET A 156 6.01 52.49 4.39
CA MET A 156 6.32 53.92 4.23
C MET A 156 7.52 54.26 5.11
#